data_AF-A0A7W8FBM9-F1
#
_entry.id   AF-A0A7W8FBM9-F1
#
_cell.length_a   1.000
_cell.length_b   1.000
_cell.length_c   1.000
_cell.angle_alpha   90.00
_cell.angle_beta   90.00
_cell.angle_gamma   90.00
#
_symmetry.space_group_name_H-M   'P 1'
#
loop_
_entity.id
_entity.type
_entity.pdbx_description
1 polymer ?
#
loop_
_entity_poly.entity_id
_entity_poly.type
_entity_poly.pdbx_seq_one_letter_code
_entity_poly.pdbx_strand_id
1 'polypeptide(L)'
;MSEQTAKPTAPDPAAVRDAVTRQAVFDALLDKVKKAHADARREAADLLEQQYKAVGTTKTDATLPDGTKVGAVARQPGERAAQVIDEEAFRAWVRDNYPSEHVVEVIPAQVVTTVRPGFAGKVLAEATATGAARYVDQVTGVVHDVPGVEIRPSRAASHRLTYTRGSKAQPIPGRDLVAAAWREGALAALVLPALAPPPDEDDTPAA
;
A
#
# COMPACT_ATOMS: atom_id res chain seq x y z
N MET A 1 38.34 -0.61 -45.32
CA MET A 1 36.99 -0.04 -45.47
C MET A 1 36.50 0.26 -44.07
N SER A 2 36.61 1.50 -43.61
CA SER A 2 36.13 1.89 -42.28
C SER A 2 34.82 2.63 -42.46
N GLU A 3 33.72 1.99 -42.04
CA GLU A 3 32.41 2.61 -41.94
C GLU A 3 32.50 3.79 -40.97
N GLN A 4 32.39 4.99 -41.54
CA GLN A 4 32.29 6.22 -40.78
C GLN A 4 30.85 6.28 -40.25
N THR A 5 30.66 5.91 -39.00
CA THR A 5 29.38 6.07 -38.28
C THR A 5 29.02 7.55 -38.28
N ALA A 6 27.92 7.89 -38.94
CA ALA A 6 27.40 9.25 -39.02
C ALA A 6 27.17 9.79 -37.60
N LYS A 7 27.79 10.94 -37.30
CA LYS A 7 27.62 11.66 -36.03
C LYS A 7 26.13 12.00 -35.85
N PRO A 8 25.53 11.75 -34.67
CA PRO A 8 24.11 12.02 -34.47
C PRO A 8 23.80 13.51 -34.67
N THR A 9 22.84 13.80 -35.55
CA THR A 9 22.34 15.15 -35.79
C THR A 9 21.59 15.64 -34.54
N ALA A 10 21.94 16.84 -34.06
CA ALA A 10 21.28 17.44 -32.91
C ALA A 10 19.81 17.77 -33.24
N PRO A 11 18.85 17.47 -32.35
CA PRO A 11 17.44 17.83 -32.55
C PRO A 11 17.25 19.36 -32.54
N ASP A 12 16.17 19.82 -33.16
CA ASP A 12 15.79 21.23 -33.18
C ASP A 12 15.67 21.78 -31.74
N PRO A 13 16.43 22.83 -31.38
CA PRO A 13 16.36 23.47 -30.06
C PRO A 13 14.96 23.94 -29.66
N ALA A 14 14.06 24.24 -30.61
CA ALA A 14 12.66 24.55 -30.31
C ALA A 14 11.89 23.29 -29.87
N ALA A 15 12.02 22.19 -30.61
CA ALA A 15 11.41 20.91 -30.23
C ALA A 15 11.90 20.39 -28.86
N VAL A 16 13.19 20.60 -28.54
CA VAL A 16 13.74 20.29 -27.21
C VAL A 16 13.10 21.16 -26.13
N ARG A 17 12.98 22.47 -26.35
CA ARG A 17 12.33 23.37 -25.39
C ARG A 17 10.85 23.03 -25.17
N ASP A 18 10.12 22.71 -26.22
CA ASP A 18 8.71 22.30 -26.12
C ASP A 18 8.55 20.99 -25.35
N ALA A 19 9.44 20.02 -25.58
CA ALA A 19 9.44 18.76 -24.85
C ALA A 19 9.74 18.96 -23.35
N VAL A 20 10.75 19.78 -23.02
CA VAL A 20 11.09 20.10 -21.63
C VAL A 20 9.97 20.88 -20.94
N THR A 21 9.35 21.84 -21.65
CA THR A 21 8.21 22.60 -21.13
C THR A 21 7.02 21.68 -20.86
N ARG A 22 6.71 20.77 -21.79
CA ARG A 22 5.65 19.76 -21.62
C ARG A 22 5.93 18.85 -20.43
N GLN A 23 7.17 18.42 -20.25
CA GLN A 23 7.57 17.64 -19.08
C GLN A 23 7.34 18.42 -17.78
N ALA A 24 7.80 19.67 -17.69
CA ALA A 24 7.65 20.50 -16.51
C ALA A 24 6.16 20.74 -16.14
N VAL A 25 5.30 20.91 -17.15
CA VAL A 25 3.85 21.02 -16.94
C VAL A 25 3.28 19.71 -16.38
N PHE A 26 3.65 18.56 -16.93
CA PHE A 26 3.17 17.28 -16.42
C PHE A 26 3.67 16.97 -15.01
N ASP A 27 4.89 17.34 -14.67
CA ASP A 27 5.41 17.18 -13.30
C ASP A 27 4.59 18.01 -12.31
N ALA A 28 4.31 19.28 -12.62
CA ALA A 28 3.49 20.15 -11.77
C ALA A 28 2.05 19.64 -11.60
N LEU A 29 1.43 19.11 -12.66
CA LEU A 29 0.09 18.52 -12.59
C LEU A 29 0.11 17.19 -11.81
N LEU A 30 1.12 16.36 -12.03
CA LEU A 30 1.28 15.09 -11.34
C LEU A 30 1.41 15.31 -9.83
N ASP A 31 2.11 16.34 -9.38
CA ASP A 31 2.23 16.63 -7.95
C ASP A 31 0.89 17.05 -7.33
N LYS A 32 0.09 17.86 -8.04
CA LYS A 32 -1.27 18.18 -7.60
C LYS A 32 -2.17 16.95 -7.55
N VAL A 33 -2.11 16.10 -8.57
CA VAL A 33 -2.88 14.84 -8.64
C VAL A 33 -2.44 13.88 -7.54
N LYS A 34 -1.13 13.74 -7.30
CA LYS A 34 -0.59 12.90 -6.21
C LYS A 34 -1.12 13.35 -4.85
N LYS A 35 -1.11 14.67 -4.60
CA LYS A 35 -1.64 15.23 -3.34
C LYS A 35 -3.13 14.94 -3.18
N ALA A 36 -3.94 15.27 -4.19
CA ALA A 36 -5.38 15.02 -4.15
C ALA A 36 -5.71 13.52 -4.06
N HIS A 37 -4.96 12.67 -4.76
CA HIS A 37 -5.09 11.22 -4.65
C HIS A 37 -4.73 10.73 -3.24
N ALA A 38 -3.69 11.28 -2.60
CA ALA A 38 -3.35 10.94 -1.22
C ALA A 38 -4.42 11.37 -0.22
N ASP A 39 -4.99 12.56 -0.39
CA ASP A 39 -6.09 13.05 0.45
C ASP A 39 -7.35 12.20 0.27
N ALA A 40 -7.76 11.92 -0.97
CA ALA A 40 -8.88 11.02 -1.27
C ALA A 40 -8.64 9.60 -0.73
N ARG A 41 -7.40 9.12 -0.78
CA ARG A 41 -7.01 7.82 -0.20
C ARG A 41 -7.22 7.80 1.30
N ARG A 42 -6.84 8.87 2.00
CA ARG A 42 -7.00 9.04 3.46
C ARG A 42 -8.48 9.09 3.83
N GLU A 43 -9.25 9.94 3.16
CA GLU A 43 -10.69 10.06 3.39
C GLU A 43 -11.42 8.72 3.19
N ALA A 44 -11.13 8.02 2.09
CA ALA A 44 -11.69 6.69 1.86
C ALA A 44 -11.29 5.68 2.95
N ALA A 45 -10.08 5.76 3.49
CA ALA A 45 -9.66 4.90 4.60
C ALA A 45 -10.44 5.20 5.89
N ASP A 46 -10.61 6.48 6.22
CA ASP A 46 -11.34 6.91 7.41
C ASP A 46 -12.81 6.49 7.35
N LEU A 47 -13.47 6.69 6.20
CA LEU A 47 -14.86 6.30 6.00
C LEU A 47 -15.06 4.78 6.00
N LEU A 48 -14.14 4.02 5.39
CA LEU A 48 -14.20 2.55 5.42
C LEU A 48 -13.98 2.00 6.83
N GLU A 49 -13.14 2.63 7.64
CA GLU A 49 -12.95 2.24 9.03
C GLU A 49 -14.20 2.53 9.88
N GLN A 50 -14.84 3.69 9.67
CA GLN A 50 -16.13 4.01 10.31
C GLN A 50 -17.23 3.02 9.92
N GLN A 51 -17.36 2.73 8.62
CA GLN A 51 -18.33 1.75 8.10
C GLN A 51 -18.08 0.35 8.67
N TYR A 52 -16.82 -0.07 8.75
CA TYR A 52 -16.45 -1.36 9.34
C TYR A 52 -16.82 -1.43 10.83
N LYS A 53 -16.56 -0.37 11.61
CA LYS A 53 -16.95 -0.31 13.03
C LYS A 53 -18.47 -0.34 13.24
N ALA A 54 -19.23 0.26 12.32
CA ALA A 54 -20.69 0.35 12.45
C ALA A 54 -21.42 -0.93 12.00
N VAL A 55 -21.02 -1.52 10.87
CA VAL A 55 -21.80 -2.59 10.20
C VAL A 55 -20.97 -3.85 9.93
N GLY A 56 -19.66 -3.83 10.22
CA GLY A 56 -18.76 -4.96 9.96
C GLY A 56 -18.47 -5.22 8.48
N THR A 57 -18.94 -4.36 7.58
CA THR A 57 -18.76 -4.53 6.14
C THR A 57 -17.34 -4.15 5.72
N THR A 58 -16.68 -5.02 4.95
CA THR A 58 -15.28 -4.85 4.51
C THR A 58 -15.15 -4.43 3.05
N LYS A 59 -16.25 -4.36 2.31
CA LYS A 59 -16.26 -4.10 0.88
C LYS A 59 -17.33 -3.06 0.52
N THR A 60 -16.93 -2.05 -0.24
CA THR A 60 -17.81 -1.02 -0.76
C THR A 60 -17.62 -0.92 -2.28
N ASP A 61 -18.71 -0.87 -3.03
CA ASP A 61 -18.66 -0.76 -4.47
C ASP A 61 -18.36 0.69 -4.90
N ALA A 62 -17.47 0.86 -5.86
CA ALA A 62 -17.18 2.14 -6.48
C ALA A 62 -18.08 2.30 -7.71
N THR A 63 -18.95 3.31 -7.68
CA THR A 63 -19.92 3.62 -8.72
C THR A 63 -19.68 5.03 -9.27
N LEU A 64 -20.02 5.22 -10.54
CA LEU A 64 -20.11 6.53 -11.18
C LEU A 64 -21.41 7.23 -10.75
N PRO A 65 -21.55 8.56 -10.97
CA PRO A 65 -22.76 9.31 -10.62
C PRO A 65 -24.05 8.78 -11.27
N ASP A 66 -23.93 8.13 -12.43
CA ASP A 66 -25.02 7.46 -13.14
C ASP A 66 -25.41 6.10 -12.53
N GLY A 67 -24.73 5.66 -11.47
CA GLY A 67 -24.90 4.36 -10.82
C GLY A 67 -24.08 3.23 -11.44
N THR A 68 -23.33 3.49 -12.51
CA THR A 68 -22.53 2.47 -13.19
C THR A 68 -21.38 2.00 -12.30
N LYS A 69 -21.29 0.70 -12.05
CA LYS A 69 -20.20 0.11 -11.26
C LYS A 69 -18.89 0.10 -12.03
N VAL A 70 -17.86 0.72 -11.45
CA VAL A 70 -16.50 0.79 -12.01
C VAL A 70 -15.48 -0.03 -11.22
N GLY A 71 -15.81 -0.40 -9.98
CA GLY A 71 -14.91 -1.20 -9.16
C GLY A 71 -15.48 -1.52 -7.79
N ALA A 72 -14.61 -2.00 -6.92
CA ALA A 72 -14.88 -2.14 -5.51
C ALA A 72 -13.63 -1.82 -4.70
N VAL A 73 -13.81 -1.18 -3.55
CA VAL A 73 -12.78 -0.99 -2.54
C VAL A 73 -12.98 -2.03 -1.46
N ALA A 74 -11.95 -2.83 -1.21
CA ALA A 74 -11.92 -3.77 -0.09
C ALA A 74 -10.95 -3.27 0.97
N ARG A 75 -11.41 -3.24 2.23
CA ARG A 75 -10.56 -3.07 3.41
C ARG A 75 -9.76 -4.36 3.63
N GLN A 76 -8.44 -4.20 3.72
CA GLN A 76 -7.52 -5.25 4.14
C GLN A 76 -7.25 -5.04 5.64
N PRO A 77 -7.47 -6.06 6.49
CA PRO A 77 -7.14 -5.96 7.89
C PRO A 77 -5.64 -5.66 8.05
N GLY A 78 -5.31 -4.84 9.04
CA GLY A 78 -3.93 -4.68 9.46
C GLY A 78 -3.42 -6.01 10.01
N GLU A 79 -2.14 -6.28 9.80
CA GLU A 79 -1.48 -7.45 10.36
C GLU A 79 -0.82 -7.03 11.68
N ARG A 80 -0.96 -7.84 12.72
CA ARG A 80 -0.27 -7.67 14.00
C ARG A 80 0.72 -8.81 14.11
N ALA A 81 1.99 -8.51 14.32
CA ALA A 81 3.02 -9.53 14.52
C ALA A 81 3.73 -9.28 15.84
N ALA A 82 4.12 -10.37 16.50
CA ALA A 82 5.04 -10.31 17.62
C ALA A 82 6.39 -9.78 17.14
N GLN A 83 6.92 -8.78 17.84
CA GLN A 83 8.26 -8.23 17.60
C GLN A 83 9.04 -8.25 18.90
N VAL A 84 10.33 -8.59 18.81
CA VAL A 84 11.25 -8.41 19.93
C VAL A 84 11.56 -6.92 20.05
N ILE A 85 11.24 -6.34 21.20
CA ILE A 85 11.45 -4.93 21.53
C ILE A 85 12.59 -4.78 22.53
N ASP A 86 12.76 -5.77 23.40
CA ASP A 86 13.89 -5.87 24.30
C ASP A 86 14.65 -7.16 23.98
N GLU A 87 15.71 -7.01 23.19
CA GLU A 87 16.54 -8.14 22.80
C GLU A 87 17.32 -8.71 23.98
N GLU A 88 17.62 -7.93 25.02
CA GLU A 88 18.40 -8.40 26.17
C GLU A 88 17.51 -9.25 27.09
N ALA A 89 16.30 -8.78 27.39
CA ALA A 89 15.31 -9.54 28.15
C ALA A 89 14.91 -10.83 27.42
N PHE A 90 14.72 -10.75 26.09
CA PHE A 90 14.42 -11.93 25.28
C PHE A 90 15.59 -12.94 25.30
N ARG A 91 16.83 -12.48 25.14
CA ARG A 91 18.02 -13.34 25.19
C ARG A 91 18.22 -13.99 26.56
N ALA A 92 18.03 -13.25 27.65
CA ALA A 92 18.14 -13.76 29.01
C ALA A 92 17.10 -14.86 29.26
N TRP A 93 15.85 -14.65 28.83
CA TRP A 93 14.81 -15.66 28.92
C TRP A 93 15.11 -16.91 28.11
N VAL A 94 15.60 -16.77 26.87
CA VAL A 94 16.01 -17.92 26.05
C VAL A 94 17.19 -18.66 26.67
N ARG A 95 18.18 -17.96 27.22
CA ARG A 95 19.32 -18.59 27.92
C ARG A 95 18.84 -19.42 29.11
N ASP A 96 17.89 -18.90 29.89
CA ASP A 96 17.49 -19.49 31.16
C ASP A 96 16.48 -20.66 30.97
N ASN A 97 15.65 -20.62 29.91
CA ASN A 97 14.63 -21.65 29.64
C ASN A 97 15.01 -22.63 28.51
N TYR A 98 15.79 -22.16 27.54
CA TYR A 98 16.18 -22.91 26.33
C TYR A 98 17.69 -22.77 26.04
N PRO A 99 18.57 -23.25 26.94
CA PRO A 99 20.02 -23.07 26.81
C PRO A 99 20.61 -23.70 25.55
N SER A 100 19.95 -24.70 24.95
CA SER A 100 20.36 -25.32 23.68
C SER A 100 20.13 -24.43 22.44
N GLU A 101 19.27 -23.42 22.56
CA GLU A 101 18.92 -22.47 21.50
C GLU A 101 19.68 -21.14 21.65
N HIS A 102 20.45 -21.00 22.72
CA HIS A 102 21.36 -19.90 22.98
C HIS A 102 22.73 -20.18 22.34
N VAL A 103 23.16 -19.33 21.41
CA VAL A 103 24.45 -19.46 20.73
C VAL A 103 25.39 -18.37 21.19
N VAL A 104 26.52 -18.78 21.73
CA VAL A 104 27.64 -17.88 22.02
C VAL A 104 28.66 -18.04 20.90
N GLU A 105 28.72 -17.06 20.01
CA GLU A 105 29.76 -17.00 18.98
C GLU A 105 30.89 -16.10 19.46
N VAL A 106 32.10 -16.66 19.52
CA VAL A 106 33.31 -15.91 19.88
C VAL A 106 34.00 -15.48 18.60
N ILE A 107 33.83 -14.20 18.24
CA ILE A 107 34.57 -13.54 17.16
C ILE A 107 35.87 -13.00 17.79
N PRO A 108 37.04 -12.99 17.09
CA PRO A 108 38.33 -12.64 17.68
C PRO A 108 38.46 -11.26 18.38
N ALA A 109 37.42 -10.43 18.35
CA ALA A 109 37.35 -9.14 19.06
C ALA A 109 36.04 -8.92 19.84
N GLN A 110 35.09 -9.86 19.84
CA GLN A 110 33.78 -9.68 20.49
C GLN A 110 33.11 -11.03 20.79
N VAL A 111 32.60 -11.19 22.02
CA VAL A 111 31.71 -12.29 22.37
C VAL A 111 30.29 -11.85 22.01
N VAL A 112 29.72 -12.43 20.96
CA VAL A 112 28.35 -12.13 20.51
C VAL A 112 27.44 -13.23 21.02
N THR A 113 26.51 -12.83 21.86
CA THR A 113 25.52 -13.73 22.45
C THR A 113 24.21 -13.56 21.69
N THR A 114 23.79 -14.59 20.96
CA THR A 114 22.64 -14.52 20.04
C THR A 114 21.71 -15.71 20.23
N VAL A 115 20.42 -15.52 20.01
CA VAL A 115 19.44 -16.62 19.92
C VAL A 115 19.49 -17.22 18.52
N ARG A 116 19.36 -18.54 18.40
CA ARG A 116 19.23 -19.17 17.07
C ARG A 116 18.07 -18.54 16.28
N PRO A 117 18.31 -18.06 15.04
CA PRO A 117 17.28 -17.37 14.25
C PRO A 117 16.07 -18.27 13.95
N GLY A 118 16.29 -19.58 13.82
CA GLY A 118 15.20 -20.56 13.62
C GLY A 118 14.29 -20.73 14.85
N PHE A 119 14.81 -20.55 16.07
CA PHE A 119 14.00 -20.59 17.29
C PHE A 119 13.27 -19.26 17.52
N ALA A 120 13.97 -18.14 17.36
CA ALA A 120 13.35 -16.80 17.42
C ALA A 120 12.17 -16.68 16.44
N GLY A 121 12.33 -17.17 15.20
CA GLY A 121 11.24 -17.19 14.22
C GLY A 121 10.03 -18.04 14.64
N LYS A 122 10.24 -19.17 15.32
CA LYS A 122 9.15 -20.02 15.84
C LYS A 122 8.40 -19.35 16.99
N VAL A 123 9.13 -18.80 17.95
CA VAL A 123 8.55 -18.08 19.09
C VAL A 123 7.71 -16.89 18.61
N LEU A 124 8.22 -16.10 17.67
CA LEU A 124 7.49 -14.97 17.12
C LEU A 124 6.28 -15.39 16.27
N ALA A 125 6.39 -16.49 15.50
CA ALA A 125 5.26 -17.01 14.73
C ALA A 125 4.13 -17.51 15.65
N GLU A 126 4.46 -18.17 16.74
CA GLU A 126 3.49 -18.71 17.71
C GLU A 126 2.86 -17.61 18.57
N ALA A 127 3.65 -16.62 19.02
CA ALA A 127 3.13 -15.42 19.68
C ALA A 127 2.22 -14.61 18.73
N THR A 128 2.55 -14.55 17.44
CA THR A 128 1.69 -13.93 16.42
C THR A 128 0.39 -14.71 16.21
N ALA A 129 0.45 -16.05 16.17
CA ALA A 129 -0.72 -16.91 15.99
C ALA A 129 -1.69 -16.87 17.19
N THR A 130 -1.16 -16.76 18.41
CA THR A 130 -1.95 -16.69 19.65
C THR A 130 -2.45 -15.28 19.95
N GLY A 131 -1.89 -14.25 19.32
CA GLY A 131 -2.28 -12.86 19.59
C GLY A 131 -1.88 -12.38 21.00
N ALA A 132 -0.98 -13.09 21.68
CA ALA A 132 -0.37 -12.71 22.95
C ALA A 132 1.15 -12.94 22.92
N ALA A 133 1.91 -12.26 23.77
CA ALA A 133 3.35 -12.48 23.95
C ALA A 133 3.63 -13.79 24.73
N ARG A 134 3.07 -14.90 24.24
CA ARG A 134 3.11 -16.21 24.86
C ARG A 134 3.67 -17.23 23.89
N TYR A 135 4.51 -18.09 24.43
CA TYR A 135 5.06 -19.23 23.71
C TYR A 135 4.68 -20.50 24.45
N VAL A 136 4.14 -21.48 23.74
CA VAL A 136 3.87 -22.80 24.31
C VAL A 136 5.04 -23.69 23.97
N ASP A 137 5.72 -24.17 25.00
CA ASP A 137 6.72 -25.21 24.82
C ASP A 137 6.02 -26.50 24.37
N GLN A 138 6.28 -26.95 23.14
CA GLN A 138 5.64 -28.16 22.61
C GLN A 138 6.18 -29.45 23.25
N VAL A 139 7.32 -29.39 23.94
CA VAL A 139 7.92 -30.55 24.62
C VAL A 139 7.43 -30.66 26.06
N THR A 140 7.27 -29.53 26.75
CA THR A 140 6.85 -29.51 28.17
C THR A 140 5.38 -29.17 28.37
N GLY A 141 4.71 -28.62 27.36
CA GLY A 141 3.31 -28.16 27.42
C GLY A 141 3.11 -26.90 28.24
N VAL A 142 4.18 -26.27 28.72
CA VAL A 142 4.12 -25.07 29.57
C VAL A 142 3.99 -23.82 28.71
N VAL A 143 3.05 -22.96 29.07
CA VAL A 143 2.87 -21.63 28.47
C VAL A 143 3.78 -20.67 29.19
N HIS A 144 4.73 -20.08 28.46
CA HIS A 144 5.62 -19.05 28.97
C HIS A 144 5.18 -17.69 28.43
N ASP A 145 5.03 -16.69 29.31
CA ASP A 145 5.03 -15.29 28.89
C ASP A 145 6.47 -14.94 28.49
N VAL A 146 6.65 -14.44 27.26
CA VAL A 146 7.96 -14.17 26.67
C VAL A 146 8.36 -12.72 26.98
N PRO A 147 9.35 -12.48 27.85
CA PRO A 147 9.80 -11.12 28.16
C PRO A 147 10.43 -10.46 26.94
N GLY A 148 10.16 -9.17 26.73
CA GLY A 148 10.72 -8.39 25.63
C GLY A 148 10.05 -8.58 24.27
N VAL A 149 8.97 -9.37 24.18
CA VAL A 149 8.16 -9.52 22.98
C VAL A 149 6.82 -8.81 23.17
N GLU A 150 6.44 -7.91 22.25
CA GLU A 150 5.08 -7.38 22.21
C GLU A 150 4.47 -7.54 20.82
N ILE A 151 3.14 -7.58 20.78
CA ILE A 151 2.39 -7.64 19.53
C ILE A 151 2.08 -6.24 19.05
N ARG A 152 2.91 -5.78 18.12
CA ARG A 152 2.74 -4.50 17.44
C ARG A 152 2.03 -4.69 16.09
N PRO A 153 1.34 -3.66 15.58
CA PRO A 153 0.89 -3.66 14.19
C PRO A 153 2.11 -3.79 13.28
N SER A 154 2.26 -4.91 12.59
CA SER A 154 3.29 -5.11 11.56
C SER A 154 2.89 -4.46 10.24
N ARG A 155 1.57 -4.34 10.00
CA ARG A 155 1.01 -3.66 8.84
C ARG A 155 -0.22 -2.86 9.24
N ALA A 156 -0.23 -1.57 8.92
CA ALA A 156 -1.43 -0.75 9.06
C ALA A 156 -2.58 -1.33 8.21
N ALA A 157 -3.81 -1.25 8.71
CA ALA A 157 -4.99 -1.55 7.92
C ALA A 157 -4.95 -0.68 6.66
N SER A 158 -5.16 -1.31 5.51
CA SER A 158 -5.06 -0.64 4.21
C SER A 158 -6.29 -0.97 3.39
N HIS A 159 -6.49 -0.26 2.29
CA HIS A 159 -7.55 -0.59 1.34
C HIS A 159 -6.97 -0.77 -0.06
N ARG A 160 -7.68 -1.58 -0.85
CA ARG A 160 -7.35 -1.86 -2.24
C ARG A 160 -8.57 -1.61 -3.12
N LEU A 161 -8.46 -0.62 -4.00
CA LEU A 161 -9.40 -0.42 -5.11
C LEU A 161 -9.09 -1.45 -6.20
N THR A 162 -10.11 -2.15 -6.65
CA THR A 162 -10.04 -3.09 -7.77
C THR A 162 -11.08 -2.69 -8.81
N TYR A 163 -10.63 -2.36 -10.02
CA TYR A 163 -11.53 -2.03 -11.13
C TYR A 163 -12.22 -3.28 -11.67
N THR A 164 -13.44 -3.11 -12.16
CA THR A 164 -14.14 -4.16 -12.92
C THR A 164 -13.37 -4.45 -14.21
N ARG A 165 -13.22 -5.73 -14.53
CA ARG A 165 -12.71 -6.14 -15.84
C ARG A 165 -13.86 -6.13 -16.84
N GLY A 166 -13.54 -5.92 -18.12
CA GLY A 166 -14.48 -6.10 -19.21
C GLY A 166 -15.13 -7.48 -19.13
N SER A 167 -16.45 -7.51 -19.29
CA SER A 167 -17.29 -8.70 -19.23
C SER A 167 -18.35 -8.65 -20.34
N LYS A 168 -19.07 -9.76 -20.58
CA LYS A 168 -20.16 -9.77 -21.56
C LYS A 168 -21.25 -8.73 -21.26
N ALA A 169 -21.52 -8.46 -19.99
CA ALA A 169 -22.53 -7.47 -19.57
C ALA A 169 -21.99 -6.03 -19.60
N GLN A 170 -20.67 -5.87 -19.45
CA GLN A 170 -20.01 -4.56 -19.42
C GLN A 170 -18.66 -4.70 -20.14
N PRO A 171 -18.61 -4.54 -21.47
CA PRO A 171 -17.41 -4.82 -22.27
C PRO A 171 -16.25 -3.88 -21.94
N ILE A 172 -16.57 -2.65 -21.57
CA ILE A 172 -15.59 -1.61 -21.24
C ILE A 172 -15.13 -1.82 -19.78
N PRO A 173 -13.82 -1.92 -19.51
CA PRO A 173 -13.33 -2.07 -18.15
C PRO A 173 -13.58 -0.81 -17.34
N GLY A 174 -13.72 -0.97 -16.02
CA GLY A 174 -14.10 0.13 -15.12
C GLY A 174 -13.15 1.33 -15.16
N ARG A 175 -11.86 1.12 -15.42
CA ARG A 175 -10.89 2.21 -15.59
C ARG A 175 -11.20 3.09 -16.81
N ASP A 176 -11.60 2.47 -17.92
CA ASP A 176 -11.90 3.18 -19.16
C ASP A 176 -13.24 3.90 -19.07
N LEU A 177 -14.19 3.34 -18.29
CA LEU A 177 -15.44 4.02 -17.94
C LEU A 177 -15.19 5.28 -17.10
N VAL A 178 -14.30 5.22 -16.11
CA VAL A 178 -13.88 6.42 -15.36
C VAL A 178 -13.22 7.44 -16.29
N ALA A 179 -12.38 7.00 -17.23
CA ALA A 179 -11.73 7.89 -18.19
C ALA A 179 -12.72 8.51 -19.20
N ALA A 180 -13.80 7.81 -19.56
CA ALA A 180 -14.87 8.35 -20.39
C ALA A 180 -15.69 9.39 -19.61
N ALA A 181 -16.15 9.04 -18.41
CA ALA A 181 -16.90 9.95 -17.54
C ALA A 181 -16.10 11.20 -17.14
N TRP A 182 -14.77 11.10 -17.04
CA TRP A 182 -13.89 12.27 -16.86
C TRP A 182 -13.88 13.19 -18.07
N ARG A 183 -13.76 12.61 -19.28
CA ARG A 183 -13.79 13.38 -20.53
C ARG A 183 -15.14 14.06 -20.77
N GLU A 184 -16.22 13.40 -20.38
CA GLU A 184 -17.59 13.90 -20.46
C GLU A 184 -17.93 14.92 -19.36
N GLY A 185 -16.98 15.27 -18.47
CA GLY A 185 -17.19 16.24 -17.40
C GLY A 185 -18.06 15.75 -16.24
N ALA A 186 -18.63 14.54 -16.30
CA ALA A 186 -19.48 13.96 -15.25
C ALA A 186 -18.77 13.80 -13.90
N LEU A 187 -17.43 13.78 -13.89
CA LEU A 187 -16.60 13.68 -12.69
C LEU A 187 -16.01 15.02 -12.23
N ALA A 188 -16.30 16.14 -12.90
CA ALA A 188 -15.75 17.46 -12.57
C ALA A 188 -16.12 17.94 -11.16
N ALA A 189 -17.31 17.58 -10.68
CA ALA A 189 -17.75 17.87 -9.31
C ALA A 189 -17.04 17.02 -8.24
N LEU A 190 -16.48 15.86 -8.63
CA LEU A 190 -15.85 14.88 -7.73
C LEU A 190 -14.33 14.98 -7.69
N VAL A 191 -13.70 15.45 -8.77
CA VAL A 191 -12.24 15.51 -8.91
C VAL A 191 -11.84 16.92 -9.27
N LEU A 192 -11.00 17.53 -8.42
CA LEU A 192 -10.28 18.80 -8.59
C LEU A 192 -10.84 19.70 -9.72
N PRO A 193 -11.65 20.72 -9.41
CA PRO A 193 -12.22 21.64 -10.42
C PRO A 193 -11.18 22.27 -11.35
N ALA A 194 -9.94 22.39 -10.89
CA ALA A 194 -8.83 22.99 -11.64
C ALA A 194 -8.24 22.08 -12.75
N LEU A 195 -8.62 20.81 -12.82
CA LEU A 195 -8.14 19.86 -13.83
C LEU A 195 -9.25 19.37 -14.76
N ALA A 196 -10.52 19.60 -14.42
CA ALA A 196 -11.63 19.21 -15.26
C ALA A 196 -11.57 19.97 -16.58
N PRO A 197 -11.83 19.32 -17.72
CA PRO A 197 -12.10 20.05 -18.95
C PRO A 197 -13.29 21.00 -18.70
N PRO A 198 -13.29 22.23 -19.27
CA PRO A 198 -14.47 23.08 -19.18
C PRO A 198 -15.67 22.30 -19.75
N PRO A 199 -16.88 22.49 -19.19
CA PRO A 199 -18.07 21.91 -19.80
C PRO A 199 -18.15 22.37 -21.26
N ASP A 200 -18.50 21.45 -22.16
CA ASP A 200 -18.77 21.78 -23.56
C ASP A 200 -19.94 22.79 -23.59
N GLU A 201 -19.62 24.07 -23.71
CA GLU A 201 -20.57 25.16 -23.96
C GLU A 201 -20.99 25.10 -25.43
N ASP A 202 -21.70 24.05 -25.85
CA ASP A 202 -22.33 23.99 -27.18
C ASP A 202 -23.63 23.17 -27.10
N ASP A 203 -24.72 23.80 -26.62
CA ASP A 203 -26.01 23.85 -27.33
C ASP A 203 -26.99 24.75 -26.56
N THR A 204 -26.91 26.07 -26.76
CA THR A 204 -28.07 26.94 -26.54
C THR A 204 -28.54 27.40 -27.92
N PRO A 205 -29.62 26.83 -28.48
CA PRO A 205 -30.17 27.34 -29.72
C PRO A 205 -30.69 28.75 -29.47
N ALA A 206 -30.25 29.68 -30.32
CA ALA A 206 -30.72 31.05 -30.32
C ALA A 206 -32.26 31.07 -30.44
N ALA A 207 -32.89 31.78 -29.52
CA ALA A 207 -34.28 32.21 -29.59
C ALA A 207 -34.34 33.72 -29.35
#